data_AF-A0A9D6PG91-F1
#
_entry.id   AF-A0A9D6PG91-F1
#
_cell.length_a   1.000
_cell.length_b   1.000
_cell.length_c   1.000
_cell.angle_alpha   90.00
_cell.angle_beta   90.00
_cell.angle_gamma   90.00
#
_symmetry.space_group_name_H-M   'P 1'
#
loop_
_entity.id
_entity.type
_entity.pdbx_description
1 polymer ?
#
loop_
_entity_poly.entity_id
_entity_poly.type
_entity_poly.pdbx_seq_one_letter_code
_entity_poly.pdbx_strand_id
1 'polypeptide(L)'
;MTMEEANFSLFLKALKFAANKHKNQRRKGEGGAPYINHPVQVADLLWNVGKVREPNILISAILHDTIEDTQTSPEEISELFGNDILSIVKEVTDDKSLPKSVRK
;
A
#
# COMPACT_ATOMS: atom_id res chain seq x y z
N MET A 1 14.49 7.19 19.92
CA MET A 1 13.28 6.61 19.32
C MET A 1 13.48 5.10 19.30
N THR A 2 12.57 4.34 19.90
CA THR A 2 12.63 2.88 19.88
C THR A 2 12.34 2.36 18.46
N MET A 3 12.68 1.09 18.18
CA MET A 3 12.35 0.49 16.89
C MET A 3 10.83 0.46 16.65
N GLU A 4 10.05 0.22 17.70
CA GLU A 4 8.58 0.24 17.65
C GLU A 4 8.03 1.63 17.31
N GLU A 5 8.56 2.69 17.93
CA GLU A 5 8.19 4.08 17.61
C GLU A 5 8.56 4.43 16.16
N ALA A 6 9.72 3.99 15.68
CA ALA A 6 10.16 4.21 14.30
C ALA A 6 9.23 3.51 13.29
N ASN A 7 8.86 2.25 13.57
CA ASN A 7 7.94 1.48 12.73
C ASN A 7 6.54 2.09 12.70
N PHE A 8 6.03 2.53 13.86
CA PHE A 8 4.73 3.19 13.93
C PHE A 8 4.74 4.54 13.16
N SER A 9 5.82 5.31 13.28
CA SER A 9 6.01 6.54 12.50
C SER A 9 6.02 6.25 10.99
N LEU A 10 6.70 5.18 10.56
CA LEU A 10 6.74 4.77 9.17
C LEU A 10 5.37 4.31 8.66
N PHE A 11 4.60 3.61 9.48
CA PHE A 11 3.22 3.22 9.18
C PHE A 11 2.29 4.44 8.99
N LEU A 12 2.35 5.42 9.90
CA LEU A 12 1.57 6.66 9.75
C LEU A 12 1.98 7.45 8.50
N LYS A 13 3.28 7.47 8.18
CA LYS A 13 3.80 8.07 6.94
C LYS A 13 3.22 7.38 5.71
N ALA A 14 3.20 6.05 5.68
CA ALA A 14 2.63 5.26 4.59
C ALA A 14 1.12 5.50 4.42
N LEU A 15 0.37 5.55 5.53
CA LEU A 15 -1.06 5.83 5.52
C LEU A 15 -1.35 7.21 4.91
N LYS A 16 -0.63 8.24 5.37
CA LYS A 16 -0.76 9.60 4.82
C LYS A 16 -0.38 9.65 3.34
N PHE A 17 0.67 8.95 2.95
CA PHE A 17 1.13 8.88 1.56
C PHE A 17 0.08 8.23 0.65
N ALA A 18 -0.38 7.03 1.01
CA ALA A 18 -1.42 6.32 0.25
C ALA A 18 -2.72 7.13 0.17
N ALA A 19 -3.15 7.76 1.27
CA ALA A 19 -4.33 8.62 1.27
C ALA A 19 -4.20 9.79 0.28
N ASN A 20 -3.03 10.42 0.21
CA ASN A 20 -2.77 11.51 -0.72
C ASN A 20 -2.71 11.04 -2.18
N LYS A 21 -2.06 9.91 -2.46
CA LYS A 21 -1.94 9.36 -3.82
C LYS A 21 -3.30 8.90 -4.35
N HIS A 22 -4.12 8.28 -3.51
CA HIS A 22 -5.46 7.81 -3.85
C HIS A 22 -6.59 8.84 -3.61
N LYS A 23 -6.28 10.12 -3.31
CA LYS A 23 -7.27 11.13 -2.89
C LYS A 23 -8.46 11.31 -3.86
N ASN A 24 -8.21 11.10 -5.16
CA ASN A 24 -9.20 11.23 -6.22
C ASN A 24 -9.74 9.89 -6.71
N GLN A 25 -9.19 8.77 -6.24
CA GLN A 25 -9.65 7.43 -6.61
C GLN A 25 -10.83 7.03 -5.73
N ARG A 26 -11.77 6.29 -6.32
CA ARG A 26 -12.97 5.75 -5.65
C ARG A 26 -13.07 4.26 -5.87
N ARG A 27 -13.65 3.54 -4.90
CA ARG A 27 -13.97 2.12 -5.05
C ARG A 27 -15.08 1.94 -6.09
N LYS A 28 -15.04 0.80 -6.79
CA LYS A 28 -16.11 0.37 -7.70
C LYS A 28 -17.30 -0.10 -6.86
N GLY A 29 -18.51 0.32 -7.23
CA GLY A 29 -19.75 -0.03 -6.54
C GLY A 29 -20.63 1.19 -6.23
N GLU A 30 -21.81 0.94 -5.68
CA GLU A 30 -22.73 1.99 -5.26
C GLU A 30 -22.12 2.83 -4.12
N GLY A 31 -22.24 4.15 -4.20
CA GLY A 31 -21.76 5.08 -3.18
C GLY A 31 -20.30 5.54 -3.33
N GLY A 32 -19.49 4.93 -4.19
CA GLY A 32 -18.17 5.45 -4.58
C GLY A 32 -17.28 5.87 -3.40
N ALA A 33 -17.07 4.99 -2.42
CA ALA A 33 -16.27 5.30 -1.24
C ALA A 33 -14.81 5.66 -1.61
N PRO A 34 -14.11 6.50 -0.81
CA PRO A 34 -12.69 6.79 -1.01
C PRO A 34 -11.84 5.51 -1.10
N TYR A 35 -10.94 5.45 -2.07
CA TYR A 35 -10.17 4.22 -2.33
C TYR A 35 -9.23 3.85 -1.17
N ILE A 36 -8.73 4.82 -0.40
CA ILE A 36 -7.88 4.58 0.79
C ILE A 36 -8.49 3.58 1.78
N ASN A 37 -9.82 3.44 1.82
CA ASN A 37 -10.47 2.46 2.66
C ASN A 37 -10.07 1.02 2.30
N HIS A 38 -9.74 0.74 1.03
CA HIS A 38 -9.29 -0.59 0.59
C HIS A 38 -7.92 -0.96 1.17
N PRO A 39 -6.82 -0.20 0.96
CA PRO A 39 -5.53 -0.53 1.59
C PRO A 39 -5.60 -0.62 3.11
N VAL A 40 -6.39 0.24 3.77
CA VAL A 40 -6.61 0.17 5.22
C VAL A 40 -7.32 -1.13 5.63
N GLN A 41 -8.35 -1.56 4.90
CA GLN A 41 -9.03 -2.84 5.14
C GLN A 41 -8.11 -4.04 4.94
N VAL A 42 -7.21 -3.99 3.94
CA VAL A 42 -6.22 -5.06 3.72
C VAL A 42 -5.25 -5.16 4.91
N ALA A 43 -4.70 -4.02 5.36
CA ALA A 43 -3.80 -4.01 6.53
C ALA A 43 -4.51 -4.49 7.80
N ASP A 44 -5.77 -4.09 8.01
CA ASP A 44 -6.60 -4.55 9.13
C ASP A 44 -6.84 -6.06 9.09
N LEU A 45 -7.16 -6.61 7.91
CA LEU A 45 -7.36 -8.05 7.71
C LEU A 45 -6.08 -8.84 7.99
N LEU A 46 -4.92 -8.37 7.52
CA LEU A 46 -3.63 -9.01 7.79
C LEU A 46 -3.32 -9.02 9.29
N TRP A 47 -3.61 -7.93 10.00
CA TRP A 47 -3.39 -7.83 11.43
C TRP A 47 -4.35 -8.71 12.25
N ASN A 48 -5.66 -8.59 12.00
CA ASN A 48 -6.70 -9.21 12.82
C ASN A 48 -6.92 -10.68 12.48
N VAL A 49 -6.90 -11.03 11.19
CA VAL A 49 -7.17 -12.39 10.71
C VAL A 49 -5.86 -13.11 10.40
N GLY A 50 -5.00 -12.51 9.58
CA GLY A 50 -3.71 -13.10 9.17
C GLY A 50 -2.66 -13.19 10.29
N LYS A 51 -2.90 -12.53 11.44
CA LYS A 51 -1.97 -12.44 12.58
C LYS A 51 -0.57 -11.94 12.20
N VAL A 52 -0.46 -11.16 11.13
CA VAL A 52 0.79 -10.54 10.68
C VAL A 52 1.21 -9.47 11.67
N ARG A 53 2.45 -9.55 12.15
CA ARG A 53 3.06 -8.57 13.08
C ARG A 53 4.33 -7.93 12.53
N GLU A 54 4.74 -8.32 11.32
CA GLU A 54 5.89 -7.76 10.62
C GLU A 54 5.55 -6.37 10.06
N PRO A 55 6.17 -5.28 10.54
CA PRO A 55 5.80 -3.91 10.15
C PRO A 55 5.96 -3.65 8.65
N ASN A 56 7.01 -4.18 8.02
CA ASN A 56 7.25 -3.99 6.59
C ASN A 56 6.11 -4.58 5.74
N ILE A 57 5.52 -5.70 6.16
CA ILE A 57 4.37 -6.30 5.45
C ILE A 57 3.13 -5.41 5.60
N LEU A 58 2.85 -4.90 6.80
CA LEU A 58 1.69 -4.04 7.06
C LEU A 58 1.81 -2.70 6.34
N ILE A 59 3.01 -2.12 6.30
CA ILE A 59 3.31 -0.91 5.54
C ILE A 59 3.12 -1.16 4.04
N SER A 60 3.65 -2.28 3.53
CA SER A 60 3.48 -2.65 2.12
C SER A 60 2.02 -2.87 1.76
N ALA A 61 1.20 -3.43 2.66
CA ALA A 61 -0.24 -3.57 2.46
C ALA A 61 -0.95 -2.22 2.33
N ILE A 62 -0.52 -1.18 3.06
CA ILE A 62 -1.04 0.19 2.88
C ILE A 62 -0.63 0.78 1.53
N LEU A 63 0.54 0.40 1.00
CA LEU A 63 1.14 0.97 -0.21
C LEU A 63 0.88 0.16 -1.49
N HIS A 64 0.33 -1.05 -1.41
CA HIS A 64 0.37 -2.04 -2.50
C HIS A 64 -0.14 -1.52 -3.86
N ASP A 65 -1.24 -0.76 -3.86
CA ASP A 65 -1.83 -0.21 -5.09
C ASP A 65 -1.22 1.15 -5.52
N THR A 66 -0.26 1.70 -4.77
CA THR A 66 0.23 3.07 -5.07
C THR A 66 1.02 3.10 -6.38
N ILE A 67 1.92 2.16 -6.62
CA ILE A 67 2.65 2.08 -7.90
C ILE A 67 1.68 1.69 -9.03
N GLU A 68 0.78 0.75 -8.76
CA GLU A 68 -0.14 0.25 -9.77
C GLU A 68 -1.15 1.32 -10.24
N ASP A 69 -1.87 1.95 -9.31
CA ASP A 69 -3.07 2.75 -9.57
C ASP A 69 -2.85 4.27 -9.52
N THR A 70 -1.64 4.74 -9.21
CA THR A 70 -1.34 6.17 -9.07
C THR A 70 -0.11 6.57 -9.88
N GLN A 71 0.36 7.80 -9.73
CA GLN A 71 1.60 8.30 -10.37
C GLN A 71 2.83 8.07 -9.48
N THR A 72 2.77 7.09 -8.57
CA THR A 72 3.87 6.77 -7.66
C THR A 72 4.91 5.95 -8.39
N SER A 73 6.19 6.31 -8.27
CA SER A 73 7.29 5.54 -8.86
C SER A 73 7.91 4.58 -7.83
N PRO A 74 8.56 3.49 -8.29
CA PRO A 74 9.37 2.63 -7.42
C PRO A 74 10.43 3.39 -6.61
N GLU A 75 11.06 4.39 -7.22
CA GLU A 75 12.10 5.22 -6.60
C GLU A 75 11.53 6.04 -5.44
N GLU A 76 10.32 6.61 -5.61
CA GLU A 76 9.63 7.34 -4.55
C GLU A 76 9.35 6.44 -3.34
N ILE A 77 9.02 5.17 -3.56
CA ILE A 77 8.83 4.20 -2.46
C ILE A 77 10.17 3.86 -1.79
N SER A 78 11.23 3.60 -2.56
CA SER A 78 12.57 3.31 -2.03
C SER A 78 13.09 4.46 -1.16
N GLU A 79 13.00 5.69 -1.65
CA GLU A 79 13.50 6.88 -0.94
C GLU A 79 12.73 7.16 0.36
N LEU A 80 11.41 6.94 0.35
CA LEU A 80 10.55 7.27 1.49
C LEU A 80 10.43 6.14 2.52
N PHE A 81 10.52 4.88 2.10
CA PHE A 81 10.18 3.72 2.93
C PHE A 81 11.25 2.63 2.94
N GLY A 82 12.23 2.67 2.04
CA GLY A 82 13.32 1.70 1.96
C GLY A 82 13.06 0.54 0.99
N ASN A 83 14.13 -0.19 0.68
CA ASN A 83 14.13 -1.22 -0.36
C ASN A 83 13.34 -2.48 0.03
N ASP A 84 13.25 -2.83 1.31
CA ASP A 84 12.51 -4.01 1.77
C ASP A 84 11.00 -3.85 1.46
N ILE A 85 10.45 -2.67 1.77
CA ILE A 85 9.05 -2.33 1.47
C ILE A 85 8.86 -2.23 -0.05
N LEU A 86 9.79 -1.60 -0.77
CA LEU A 86 9.71 -1.55 -2.24
C LEU A 86 9.63 -2.95 -2.85
N SER A 87 10.46 -3.91 -2.39
CA SER A 87 10.46 -5.27 -2.92
C SER A 87 9.07 -5.91 -2.81
N ILE A 88 8.46 -5.82 -1.62
CA ILE A 88 7.13 -6.39 -1.37
C ILE A 88 6.07 -5.69 -2.24
N VAL A 89 6.08 -4.35 -2.31
CA VAL A 89 5.11 -3.60 -3.13
C VAL A 89 5.23 -3.97 -4.60
N LYS A 90 6.45 -4.15 -5.13
CA LYS A 90 6.68 -4.56 -6.51
C LYS A 90 6.17 -5.98 -6.79
N GLU A 91 6.30 -6.90 -5.84
CA GLU A 91 5.80 -8.28 -5.99
C GLU A 91 4.27 -8.35 -6.14
N VAL A 92 3.56 -7.36 -5.60
CA VAL A 92 2.09 -7.28 -5.67
C VAL A 92 1.56 -6.17 -6.59
N THR A 93 2.44 -5.59 -7.42
CA THR A 93 2.08 -4.61 -8.45
C THR A 93 1.94 -5.32 -9.79
N ASP A 94 0.76 -5.23 -10.41
CA ASP A 94 0.56 -5.78 -11.75
C ASP A 94 1.30 -4.97 -12.82
N ASP A 95 1.83 -5.66 -13.84
CA ASP A 95 2.29 -5.03 -15.07
C ASP A 95 1.10 -4.58 -15.93
N LYS A 96 0.73 -3.30 -15.81
CA LYS A 96 -0.39 -2.70 -16.56
C LYS A 96 -0.18 -2.63 -18.08
N SER A 97 1.00 -2.94 -18.61
CA SER A 97 1.20 -3.07 -20.06
C SER A 97 0.51 -4.32 -20.64
N LEU A 98 0.23 -5.32 -19.79
CA LEU A 98 -0.39 -6.57 -20.20
C LEU A 98 -1.94 -6.49 -20.18
N PRO A 99 -2.63 -7.23 -21.07
CA PRO A 99 -4.09 -7.35 -21.03
C PRO A 99 -4.56 -7.86 -19.68
N LYS A 100 -5.70 -7.35 -19.19
CA LYS A 100 -6.26 -7.73 -17.88
C LYS A 100 -6.50 -9.23 -17.71
N SER A 101 -6.75 -9.95 -18.81
CA SER A 101 -6.94 -11.41 -18.82
C SER A 101 -5.65 -12.21 -18.59
N VAL A 102 -4.48 -11.57 -18.71
CA VAL A 102 -3.16 -12.19 -18.51
C VAL A 102 -2.62 -11.88 -17.10
N ARG A 103 -3.10 -10.79 -16.48
CA ARG A 103 -2.68 -10.34 -15.15
C ARG A 103 -3.36 -11.10 -13.99
N LYS A 104 -4.37 -11.93 -14.29
CA LYS A 104 -5.21 -12.63 -13.29
C LYS A 104 -5.30 -14.11 -13.54
#